data_AF-A5C6F4-F1
#
_entry.id   AF-A5C6F4-F1
#
_cell.length_a   1.000
_cell.length_b   1.000
_cell.length_c   1.000
_cell.angle_alpha   90.00
_cell.angle_beta   90.00
_cell.angle_gamma   90.00
#
_symmetry.space_group_name_H-M   'P 1'
#
loop_
_entity.id
_entity.type
_entity.pdbx_description
1 polymer ?
#
loop_
_entity_poly.entity_id
_entity_poly.type
_entity_poly.pdbx_seq_one_letter_code
_entity_poly.pdbx_strand_id
1 'polypeptide(L)'
;MEENKNPVASKITELKLNGSNYIEWSKTIKFYLRSVAKDDHLTKEPPNDNTRKLWMQDDARLFLQIKNSINSDIVGLLSHCEFVKKLMDYLDFLYSGKGNVSRMYDVWNAFHCSKGTNGCYEFLIRSPI
;
A
#
# COMPACT_ATOMS: atom_id res chain seq x y z
N MET A 1 -20.41 30.74 -25.03
CA MET A 1 -19.79 29.43 -25.30
C MET A 1 -18.87 29.16 -24.13
N GLU A 2 -19.37 28.43 -23.14
CA GLU A 2 -18.58 28.10 -21.95
C GLU A 2 -17.91 26.75 -22.24
N GLU A 3 -16.60 26.80 -22.46
CA GLU A 3 -15.77 25.65 -22.75
C GLU A 3 -15.83 24.71 -21.55
N ASN A 4 -16.59 23.62 -21.72
CA ASN A 4 -16.72 22.54 -20.78
C ASN A 4 -15.36 21.82 -20.72
N LYS A 5 -14.43 22.36 -19.92
CA LYS A 5 -13.17 21.71 -19.57
C LYS A 5 -13.49 20.50 -18.71
N ASN A 6 -13.88 19.42 -19.38
CA ASN A 6 -13.87 18.09 -18.81
C ASN A 6 -12.46 17.89 -18.22
N PRO A 7 -12.30 17.69 -16.90
CA PRO A 7 -10.98 17.52 -16.33
C PRO A 7 -10.45 16.22 -16.87
N VAL A 8 -9.59 16.30 -17.89
CA VAL A 8 -8.78 15.19 -18.38
C VAL A 8 -8.23 14.52 -17.12
N ALA A 9 -8.66 13.29 -16.86
CA ALA A 9 -8.25 12.53 -15.70
C ALA A 9 -6.72 12.49 -15.71
N SER A 10 -6.09 13.36 -14.92
CA SER A 10 -4.65 13.52 -14.95
C SER A 10 -4.05 12.20 -14.52
N LYS A 11 -3.24 11.60 -15.41
CA LYS A 11 -2.53 10.37 -15.15
C LYS A 11 -1.69 10.57 -13.89
N ILE A 12 -1.99 9.83 -12.81
CA ILE A 12 -1.33 10.00 -11.51
C ILE A 12 0.17 9.72 -11.64
N THR A 13 0.52 8.64 -12.33
CA THR A 13 1.88 8.18 -12.55
C THR A 13 1.93 7.30 -13.79
N GLU A 14 3.11 7.19 -14.41
CA GLU A 14 3.37 6.23 -15.48
C GLU A 14 3.71 4.83 -14.94
N LEU A 15 4.20 4.79 -13.70
CA LEU A 15 4.70 3.59 -13.06
C LEU A 15 3.54 2.82 -12.43
N LYS A 16 3.05 1.79 -13.11
CA LYS A 16 1.95 0.96 -12.63
C LYS A 16 2.39 0.06 -11.48
N LEU A 17 1.50 -0.17 -10.51
CA LEU A 17 1.71 -1.15 -9.45
C LEU A 17 1.89 -2.55 -10.07
N ASN A 18 3.01 -3.20 -9.77
CA ASN A 18 3.36 -4.54 -10.27
C ASN A 18 3.64 -5.56 -9.15
N GLY A 19 3.34 -5.19 -7.90
CA GLY A 19 3.52 -6.03 -6.71
C GLY A 19 4.87 -5.84 -6.02
N SER A 20 5.97 -5.61 -6.75
CA SER A 20 7.29 -5.37 -6.14
C SER A 20 7.52 -3.90 -5.78
N ASN A 21 6.85 -2.99 -6.48
CA ASN A 21 7.03 -1.54 -6.32
C ASN A 21 6.00 -0.86 -5.39
N TYR A 22 5.28 -1.62 -4.56
CA TYR A 22 4.18 -1.10 -3.73
C TYR A 22 4.59 0.07 -2.83
N ILE A 23 5.76 0.03 -2.20
CA ILE A 23 6.20 1.10 -1.29
C ILE A 23 6.37 2.43 -2.01
N GLU A 24 6.93 2.42 -3.22
CA GLU A 24 7.10 3.61 -4.03
C GLU A 24 5.76 4.09 -4.61
N TRP A 25 5.00 3.16 -5.20
CA TRP A 25 3.69 3.46 -5.78
C TRP A 25 2.73 4.05 -4.74
N SER A 26 2.63 3.46 -3.54
CA SER A 26 1.73 3.92 -2.48
C SER A 26 2.11 5.32 -1.96
N LYS A 27 3.41 5.66 -1.92
CA LYS A 27 3.86 7.03 -1.59
C LYS A 27 3.40 8.02 -2.67
N THR A 28 3.53 7.65 -3.94
CA THR A 28 3.08 8.49 -5.06
C THR A 28 1.57 8.75 -5.01
N ILE A 29 0.75 7.73 -4.72
CA ILE A 29 -0.70 7.90 -4.54
C ILE A 29 -1.00 8.85 -3.37
N LYS A 30 -0.30 8.70 -2.24
CA LYS A 30 -0.47 9.59 -1.07
C LYS A 30 -0.10 11.05 -1.40
N PHE A 31 0.98 11.27 -2.16
CA PHE A 31 1.33 12.61 -2.62
C PHE A 31 0.30 13.19 -3.58
N TYR A 32 -0.21 12.38 -4.51
CA TYR A 32 -1.28 12.78 -5.41
C TYR A 32 -2.53 13.24 -4.66
N LEU A 33 -3.01 12.44 -3.70
CA LEU A 33 -4.20 12.78 -2.90
C LEU A 33 -4.02 14.08 -2.11
N ARG A 34 -2.82 14.29 -1.53
CA ARG A 34 -2.49 15.57 -0.88
C ARG A 34 -2.45 16.73 -1.86
N SER A 35 -1.94 16.53 -3.07
CA SER A 35 -1.86 17.60 -4.09
C SER A 35 -3.23 18.10 -4.54
N VAL A 36 -4.26 17.26 -4.44
CA VAL A 36 -5.65 17.61 -4.76
C VAL A 36 -6.51 17.88 -3.52
N ALA A 37 -5.90 17.95 -2.32
CA ALA A 37 -6.59 18.14 -1.03
C ALA A 37 -7.72 17.10 -0.77
N LYS A 38 -7.45 15.82 -1.06
CA LYS A 38 -8.36 14.68 -0.85
C LYS A 38 -7.72 13.54 -0.06
N ASP A 39 -6.68 13.81 0.72
CA ASP A 39 -6.02 12.80 1.56
C ASP A 39 -6.90 12.32 2.73
N ASP A 40 -7.97 13.04 3.03
CA ASP A 40 -9.01 12.62 3.97
C ASP A 40 -9.72 11.32 3.54
N HIS A 41 -9.79 11.02 2.24
CA HIS A 41 -10.36 9.77 1.70
C HIS A 41 -9.54 8.52 2.06
N LEU A 42 -8.34 8.69 2.63
CA LEU A 42 -7.54 7.59 3.19
C LEU A 42 -7.89 7.26 4.64
N THR A 43 -8.56 8.17 5.36
CA THR A 43 -8.68 8.09 6.83
C THR A 43 -10.10 8.24 7.34
N LYS A 44 -10.92 9.06 6.69
CA LYS A 44 -12.28 9.35 7.11
C LYS A 44 -13.28 8.42 6.42
N GLU A 45 -14.36 8.14 7.14
CA GLU A 45 -15.53 7.49 6.59
C GLU A 45 -16.42 8.52 5.86
N PRO A 46 -17.29 8.08 4.93
CA PRO A 46 -18.23 8.96 4.26
C PRO A 46 -19.09 9.74 5.28
N PRO A 47 -19.32 11.05 5.07
CA PRO A 47 -20.16 11.83 5.98
C PRO A 47 -21.63 11.40 5.89
N ASN A 48 -22.41 11.70 6.93
CA ASN A 48 -23.84 11.35 7.01
C ASN A 48 -24.78 12.54 6.71
N ASP A 49 -24.23 13.66 6.28
CA ASP A 49 -24.98 14.89 5.97
C ASP A 49 -25.22 15.04 4.45
N ASN A 50 -25.70 16.23 4.07
CA ASN A 50 -25.96 16.59 2.68
C ASN A 50 -24.69 16.61 1.78
N THR A 51 -23.49 16.61 2.35
CA THR A 51 -22.22 16.57 1.61
C THR A 51 -21.84 15.16 1.17
N ARG A 52 -22.48 14.11 1.72
CA ARG A 52 -22.23 12.70 1.40
C ARG A 52 -22.21 12.42 -0.10
N LYS A 53 -23.16 12.97 -0.85
CA LYS A 53 -23.25 12.73 -2.30
C LYS A 53 -22.00 13.20 -3.04
N LEU A 54 -21.50 14.40 -2.71
CA LEU A 54 -20.30 14.96 -3.33
C LEU A 54 -19.05 14.18 -2.91
N TRP A 55 -18.96 13.83 -1.63
CA TRP A 55 -17.86 13.01 -1.10
C TRP A 55 -17.78 11.66 -1.83
N MET A 56 -18.91 10.96 -1.99
CA MET A 56 -18.98 9.68 -2.70
C MET A 56 -18.57 9.80 -4.19
N GLN A 57 -18.91 10.92 -4.82
CA GLN A 57 -18.51 11.18 -6.21
C GLN A 57 -17.00 11.39 -6.34
N ASP A 58 -16.41 12.15 -5.41
CA ASP A 58 -14.96 12.33 -5.36
C ASP A 58 -14.23 11.02 -5.08
N ASP A 59 -14.69 10.24 -4.10
CA ASP A 59 -14.12 8.93 -3.78
C ASP A 59 -14.13 7.98 -4.99
N ALA A 60 -15.27 7.88 -5.69
CA ALA A 60 -15.40 7.04 -6.88
C ALA A 60 -14.45 7.47 -8.01
N ARG A 61 -14.31 8.78 -8.23
CA ARG A 61 -13.37 9.32 -9.23
C ARG A 61 -11.93 8.98 -8.87
N LEU A 62 -11.54 9.20 -7.61
CA LEU A 62 -10.20 8.88 -7.11
C LEU A 62 -9.92 7.38 -7.21
N PHE A 63 -10.89 6.53 -6.83
CA PHE A 63 -10.80 5.09 -6.92
C PHE A 63 -10.49 4.64 -8.34
N LEU A 64 -11.22 5.16 -9.34
CA LEU A 64 -10.99 4.84 -10.75
C LEU A 64 -9.61 5.31 -11.22
N GLN A 65 -9.19 6.51 -10.83
CA GLN A 65 -7.85 7.04 -11.19
C GLN A 65 -6.73 6.18 -10.59
N ILE A 66 -6.86 5.77 -9.32
CA ILE A 66 -5.88 4.90 -8.66
C ILE A 66 -5.87 3.53 -9.33
N LYS A 67 -7.05 2.94 -9.59
CA LYS A 67 -7.18 1.63 -10.27
C LYS A 67 -6.52 1.61 -11.64
N ASN A 68 -6.58 2.72 -12.39
CA ASN A 68 -5.91 2.85 -13.68
C ASN A 68 -4.37 2.86 -13.59
N SER A 69 -3.81 3.14 -12.42
CA SER A 69 -2.37 3.06 -12.14
C SER A 69 -1.92 1.70 -11.59
N ILE A 70 -2.78 0.67 -11.66
CA ILE A 70 -2.47 -0.70 -11.22
C ILE A 70 -2.39 -1.62 -12.44
N ASN A 71 -1.47 -2.58 -12.45
CA ASN A 71 -1.43 -3.60 -13.50
C ASN A 71 -2.69 -4.47 -13.48
N SER A 72 -3.18 -4.84 -14.68
CA SER A 72 -4.40 -5.61 -14.87
C SER A 72 -4.46 -6.89 -14.04
N ASP A 73 -3.31 -7.55 -13.86
CA ASP A 73 -3.20 -8.83 -13.16
C ASP A 73 -3.50 -8.69 -11.66
N ILE A 74 -3.29 -7.50 -11.09
CA ILE A 74 -3.60 -7.18 -9.69
C ILE A 74 -5.03 -6.64 -9.58
N VAL A 75 -5.54 -5.94 -10.59
CA VAL A 75 -6.88 -5.34 -10.59
C VAL A 75 -7.98 -6.36 -10.29
N GLY A 76 -7.84 -7.60 -10.75
CA GLY A 76 -8.78 -8.68 -10.47
C GLY A 76 -8.96 -8.99 -8.98
N LEU A 77 -7.93 -8.76 -8.16
CA LEU A 77 -7.96 -8.98 -6.70
C LEU A 77 -8.73 -7.89 -5.94
N LEU A 78 -9.02 -6.77 -6.61
CA LEU A 78 -9.56 -5.56 -5.99
C LEU A 78 -11.07 -5.41 -6.16
N SER A 79 -11.76 -6.43 -6.69
CA SER A 79 -13.19 -6.40 -7.04
C SER A 79 -14.13 -6.09 -5.88
N HIS A 80 -13.72 -6.40 -4.65
CA HIS A 80 -14.50 -6.22 -3.42
C HIS A 80 -14.21 -4.89 -2.70
N CYS A 81 -13.30 -4.07 -3.25
CA CYS A 81 -12.97 -2.75 -2.72
C CYS A 81 -13.95 -1.72 -3.30
N GLU A 82 -14.63 -1.00 -2.42
CA GLU A 82 -15.67 -0.03 -2.79
C GLU A 82 -15.25 1.42 -2.52
N PHE A 83 -14.16 1.62 -1.76
CA PHE A 83 -13.67 2.92 -1.34
C PHE A 83 -12.16 3.03 -1.48
N VAL A 84 -11.65 4.25 -1.66
CA VAL A 84 -10.20 4.53 -1.73
C VAL A 84 -9.48 4.01 -0.49
N LYS A 85 -10.03 4.25 0.71
CA LYS A 85 -9.49 3.74 1.96
C LYS A 85 -9.35 2.21 1.95
N LYS A 86 -10.44 1.49 1.65
CA LYS A 86 -10.47 0.02 1.64
C LYS A 86 -9.49 -0.55 0.61
N LEU A 87 -9.39 0.08 -0.56
CA LEU A 87 -8.42 -0.27 -1.59
C LEU A 87 -6.97 -0.14 -1.08
N MET A 88 -6.63 1.00 -0.48
CA MET A 88 -5.27 1.25 0.01
C MET A 88 -4.92 0.37 1.22
N ASP A 89 -5.86 0.16 2.15
CA ASP A 89 -5.69 -0.73 3.30
C ASP A 89 -5.44 -2.19 2.83
N TYR A 90 -6.21 -2.66 1.84
CA TYR A 90 -6.05 -4.00 1.30
C TYR A 90 -4.72 -4.20 0.56
N LEU A 91 -4.29 -3.21 -0.25
CA LEU A 91 -2.99 -3.24 -0.91
C LEU A 91 -1.83 -3.19 0.10
N ASP A 92 -1.97 -2.44 1.20
CA ASP A 92 -0.99 -2.43 2.29
C ASP A 92 -0.88 -3.79 2.95
N PHE A 93 -2.01 -4.44 3.20
CA PHE A 93 -2.02 -5.80 3.74
C PHE A 93 -1.29 -6.79 2.82
N LEU A 94 -1.53 -6.73 1.50
CA LEU A 94 -0.93 -7.67 0.54
C LEU A 94 0.56 -7.42 0.28
N TYR A 95 0.97 -6.16 0.10
CA TYR A 95 2.26 -5.83 -0.51
C TYR A 95 3.20 -4.99 0.37
N SER A 96 2.78 -4.53 1.55
CA SER A 96 3.68 -3.75 2.43
C SER A 96 4.83 -4.57 2.99
N GLY A 97 4.72 -5.91 2.99
CA GLY A 97 5.70 -6.80 3.59
C GLY A 97 5.76 -6.72 5.12
N LYS A 98 4.95 -5.89 5.79
CA LYS A 98 4.98 -5.70 7.25
C LYS A 98 4.77 -7.00 8.03
N GLY A 99 3.82 -7.83 7.58
CA GLY A 99 3.61 -9.16 8.16
C GLY A 99 4.76 -10.14 7.89
N ASN A 100 5.49 -9.96 6.78
CA ASN A 100 6.61 -10.82 6.41
C ASN A 100 7.88 -10.47 7.20
N VAL A 101 8.11 -9.19 7.52
CA VAL A 101 9.27 -8.76 8.32
C VAL A 101 9.20 -9.31 9.74
N SER A 102 8.02 -9.25 10.38
CA SER A 102 7.83 -9.86 11.71
C SER A 102 8.10 -11.36 11.67
N ARG A 103 7.53 -12.08 10.70
CA ARG A 103 7.75 -13.52 10.53
C ARG A 103 9.21 -13.86 10.23
N MET A 104 9.90 -13.04 9.44
CA MET A 104 11.32 -13.23 9.15
C MET A 104 12.16 -13.06 10.41
N TYR A 105 11.83 -12.08 11.27
CA TYR A 105 12.46 -11.89 12.56
C TYR A 105 12.16 -13.04 13.53
N ASP A 106 10.92 -13.52 13.59
CA ASP A 106 10.54 -14.68 14.41
C ASP A 106 11.28 -15.94 13.97
N VAL A 107 11.38 -16.16 12.66
CA VAL A 107 12.14 -17.28 12.07
C VAL A 107 13.63 -17.15 12.37
N TRP A 108 14.20 -15.95 12.18
CA TRP A 108 15.60 -15.66 12.53
C TRP A 108 15.86 -15.94 14.02
N ASN A 109 15.02 -15.40 14.92
CA ASN A 109 15.08 -15.67 16.35
C ASN A 109 14.95 -17.15 16.67
N ALA A 110 14.04 -17.90 16.03
CA ALA A 110 13.90 -19.33 16.24
C ALA A 110 15.16 -20.11 15.82
N PHE A 111 15.81 -19.74 14.70
CA PHE A 111 17.08 -20.33 14.27
C PHE A 111 18.25 -19.99 15.19
N HIS A 112 18.28 -18.79 15.78
CA HIS A 112 19.36 -18.37 16.67
C HIS A 112 19.14 -18.83 18.13
N CYS A 113 17.91 -18.86 18.62
CA CYS A 113 17.56 -19.39 19.95
C CYS A 113 17.63 -20.93 20.00
N SER A 114 17.37 -21.64 18.90
CA SER A 114 17.57 -23.10 18.84
C SER A 114 19.05 -23.51 18.87
N LYS A 115 19.98 -22.59 18.56
CA LYS A 115 21.43 -22.77 18.77
C LYS A 115 21.91 -22.34 20.16
N GLY A 116 21.00 -21.90 21.03
CA GLY A 116 21.29 -21.37 22.37
C GLY A 116 21.27 -22.39 23.51
N THR A 117 21.09 -23.68 23.24
CA THR A 117 21.29 -24.73 24.27
C THR A 117 22.52 -25.56 23.94
N ASN A 118 23.59 -25.21 24.65
CA ASN A 118 24.79 -25.98 24.93
C ASN A 118 25.83 -26.19 23.80
N GLY A 119 26.88 -25.35 23.87
CA GLY A 119 28.24 -25.78 23.58
C GLY A 119 28.85 -25.32 22.26
N CYS A 120 29.08 -24.02 22.05
CA CYS A 120 29.92 -23.53 20.93
C CYS A 120 30.79 -22.31 21.26
N TYR A 121 31.06 -22.02 22.54
CA TYR A 121 32.11 -21.05 22.92
C TYR A 121 33.52 -21.68 23.04
N GLU A 122 33.70 -22.95 22.66
CA GLU A 122 34.99 -23.64 22.83
C GLU A 122 35.74 -23.95 21.51
N PHE A 123 35.17 -23.66 20.34
CA PHE A 123 35.86 -23.93 19.07
C PHE A 123 36.66 -22.76 18.47
N LEU A 124 36.62 -21.56 19.05
CA LEU A 124 37.36 -20.40 18.52
C LEU A 124 38.60 -19.97 19.33
N ILE A 125 38.98 -20.70 20.39
CA ILE A 125 40.18 -20.35 21.19
C ILE A 125 41.14 -21.54 21.42
N ARG A 126 41.23 -22.51 20.50
CA ARG A 126 42.26 -23.60 20.58
C ARG A 126 42.89 -24.03 19.24
N SER A 127 43.20 -23.11 18.34
CA SER A 127 44.18 -23.40 17.27
C SER A 127 45.34 -22.41 17.32
N PRO A 128 46.49 -22.81 17.89
CA PRO A 128 47.74 -22.07 17.74
C PRO A 128 48.34 -22.37 16.36
N ILE A 129 48.94 -21.34 15.76
CA ILE A 129 49.94 -21.47 14.69
C ILE A 129 51.18 -22.15 15.27
#